data_AF-A0A955CR40-F1
#
_entry.id   AF-A0A955CR40-F1
#
_cell.length_a   1.000
_cell.length_b   1.000
_cell.length_c   1.000
_cell.angle_alpha   90.00
_cell.angle_beta   90.00
_cell.angle_gamma   90.00
#
_symmetry.space_group_name_H-M   'P 1'
#
loop_
_entity.id
_entity.type
_entity.pdbx_description
1 polymer ?
#
loop_
_entity_poly.entity_id
_entity_poly.type
_entity_poly.pdbx_seq_one_letter_code
_entity_poly.pdbx_strand_id
1 'polypeptide(L)'
;MMFAWQKLVDARGRKWSPCSIRQACIASGYSREFLVREDETGRFWSNALILGLVYAILMMLFGELTGVLFGIDISMDFLSLPGQVQFWGYAISFGGAMGLINKFYGWRKSAAAVRAMIRAGLCPACAYRIDGCEPEADGCTVCPECGAAWRIYEIDGTTPQD
;
A
#
# COMPACT_ATOMS: atom_id res chain seq x y z
N MET A 1 14.33 12.53 -6.86
CA MET A 1 14.09 11.11 -7.16
C MET A 1 12.69 10.97 -7.76
N MET A 2 12.58 10.78 -9.07
CA MET A 2 11.33 10.32 -9.68
C MET A 2 11.11 8.88 -9.24
N PHE A 3 10.06 8.63 -8.46
CA PHE A 3 9.64 7.27 -8.15
C PHE A 3 9.38 6.56 -9.48
N ALA A 4 10.14 5.51 -9.78
CA ALA A 4 9.88 4.65 -10.93
C ALA A 4 8.49 4.03 -10.73
N TRP A 5 7.49 4.59 -11.41
CA TRP A 5 6.13 4.10 -11.35
C TRP A 5 6.15 2.66 -11.88
N GLN A 6 5.81 1.71 -11.01
CA GLN A 6 5.69 0.32 -11.41
C GLN A 6 4.58 0.25 -12.46
N LYS A 7 4.98 0.04 -13.72
CA LYS A 7 4.03 -0.07 -14.84
C LYS A 7 3.11 -1.25 -14.55
N LEU A 8 1.82 -1.01 -14.69
CA LEU A 8 0.78 -2.00 -14.49
C LEU A 8 0.78 -2.91 -15.72
N VAL A 9 0.76 -4.22 -15.55
CA VAL A 9 0.82 -5.17 -16.68
C VAL A 9 -0.56 -5.81 -16.81
N ASP A 10 -1.15 -5.72 -18.00
CA ASP A 10 -2.45 -6.36 -18.28
C ASP A 10 -2.29 -7.87 -18.50
N ALA A 11 -3.42 -8.59 -18.62
CA ALA A 11 -3.40 -10.04 -18.80
C ALA A 11 -2.70 -10.50 -20.10
N ARG A 12 -2.49 -9.58 -21.05
CA ARG A 12 -1.79 -9.79 -22.33
C ARG A 12 -0.35 -9.28 -22.30
N GLY A 13 0.17 -8.90 -21.14
CA GLY A 13 1.55 -8.43 -20.98
C GLY A 13 1.79 -6.98 -21.39
N ARG A 14 0.75 -6.22 -21.79
CA ARG A 14 0.90 -4.80 -22.15
C ARG A 14 1.04 -3.95 -20.89
N LYS A 15 1.90 -2.94 -20.98
CA LYS A 15 2.23 -2.04 -19.86
C LYS A 15 1.36 -0.80 -19.90
N TRP A 16 0.71 -0.49 -18.79
CA TRP A 16 -0.20 0.63 -18.58
C TRP A 16 0.27 1.55 -17.45
N SER A 17 -0.03 2.84 -17.60
CA SER A 17 0.05 3.78 -16.49
C SER A 17 -1.18 3.60 -15.61
N PRO A 18 -1.04 3.41 -14.29
CA PRO A 18 -2.19 3.24 -13.42
C PRO A 18 -3.04 4.51 -13.38
N CYS A 19 -4.36 4.34 -13.36
CA CYS A 19 -5.30 5.44 -13.11
C CYS A 19 -5.04 6.03 -11.70
N SER A 20 -5.19 7.35 -11.55
CA SER A 20 -5.09 7.95 -10.21
C SER A 20 -6.32 7.57 -9.35
N ILE A 21 -6.14 7.44 -8.04
CA ILE A 21 -7.25 7.17 -7.10
C ILE A 21 -8.37 8.20 -7.27
N ARG A 22 -8.01 9.47 -7.47
CA ARG A 22 -8.98 10.55 -7.66
C ARG A 22 -9.83 10.30 -8.92
N GLN A 23 -9.21 9.96 -10.03
CA GLN A 23 -9.94 9.60 -11.26
C GLN A 23 -10.81 8.37 -11.05
N ALA A 24 -10.31 7.35 -10.36
CA ALA A 24 -11.10 6.16 -10.04
C ALA A 24 -12.34 6.47 -9.19
N CYS A 25 -12.20 7.32 -8.16
CA CYS A 25 -13.33 7.75 -7.33
C CYS A 25 -14.33 8.59 -8.15
N ILE A 26 -13.86 9.51 -9.00
CA ILE A 26 -14.71 10.35 -9.85
C ILE A 26 -15.49 9.50 -10.86
N ALA A 27 -14.80 8.58 -11.55
CA ALA A 27 -15.39 7.76 -12.60
C ALA A 27 -16.41 6.74 -12.08
N SER A 28 -16.18 6.21 -10.88
CA SER A 28 -17.02 5.16 -10.30
C SER A 28 -18.09 5.66 -9.34
N GLY A 29 -17.91 6.83 -8.75
CA GLY A 29 -18.77 7.32 -7.65
C GLY A 29 -18.51 6.64 -6.30
N TYR A 30 -17.57 5.69 -6.21
CA TYR A 30 -17.21 5.06 -4.93
C TYR A 30 -16.39 6.01 -4.06
N SER A 31 -16.63 5.98 -2.75
CA SER A 31 -15.78 6.66 -1.79
C SER A 31 -14.40 5.98 -1.74
N ARG A 32 -13.38 6.74 -1.37
CA ARG A 32 -12.00 6.24 -1.30
C ARG A 32 -11.86 5.10 -0.29
N GLU A 33 -12.70 5.08 0.75
CA GLU A 33 -12.68 4.03 1.77
C GLU A 33 -13.17 2.69 1.22
N PHE A 34 -14.12 2.67 0.28
CA PHE A 34 -14.71 1.43 -0.24
C PHE A 34 -13.71 0.57 -1.05
N LEU A 35 -12.74 1.22 -1.71
CA LEU A 35 -11.71 0.50 -2.46
C LEU A 35 -10.67 -0.14 -1.52
N VAL A 36 -10.49 0.38 -0.29
CA VAL A 36 -9.50 -0.11 0.68
C VAL A 36 -10.09 -1.26 1.50
N ARG A 37 -9.47 -2.44 1.42
CA ARG A 37 -9.93 -3.64 2.13
C ARG A 37 -9.59 -3.52 3.63
N GLU A 38 -10.48 -3.96 4.53
CA GLU A 38 -10.27 -3.87 5.99
C GLU A 38 -9.01 -4.60 6.48
N ASP A 39 -8.55 -5.65 5.79
CA ASP A 39 -7.34 -6.39 6.13
C ASP A 39 -6.04 -5.59 5.88
N GLU A 40 -6.10 -4.56 5.03
CA GLU A 40 -4.98 -3.64 4.80
C GLU A 40 -4.76 -2.71 6.00
N THR A 41 -5.81 -2.41 6.76
CA THR A 41 -5.71 -1.64 8.01
C THR A 41 -4.93 -2.40 9.07
N GLY A 42 -5.16 -3.72 9.20
CA GLY A 42 -4.38 -4.56 10.09
C GLY A 42 -2.89 -4.59 9.72
N ARG A 43 -2.58 -4.77 8.43
CA ARG A 43 -1.18 -4.73 7.95
C ARG A 43 -0.53 -3.37 8.13
N PHE A 44 -1.30 -2.28 8.00
CA PHE A 44 -0.82 -0.93 8.29
C PHE A 44 -0.38 -0.82 9.76
N TRP A 45 -1.23 -1.22 10.71
CA TRP A 45 -0.91 -1.12 12.13
C TRP A 45 0.26 -2.03 12.52
N SER A 46 0.29 -3.27 12.01
CA SER A 46 1.41 -4.18 12.24
C SER A 46 2.73 -3.62 11.70
N ASN A 47 2.74 -3.09 10.47
CA ASN A 47 3.96 -2.52 9.89
C ASN A 47 4.39 -1.23 10.60
N ALA A 48 3.45 -0.37 10.99
CA ALA A 48 3.74 0.85 11.74
C ALA A 48 4.36 0.53 13.10
N LEU A 49 3.80 -0.44 13.82
CA LEU A 49 4.32 -0.89 15.11
C LEU A 49 5.70 -1.53 14.98
N ILE A 50 5.89 -2.45 14.02
CA ILE A 50 7.17 -3.14 13.82
C ILE A 50 8.27 -2.15 13.40
N LEU A 51 8.02 -1.30 12.41
CA LEU A 51 9.02 -0.33 11.94
C LEU A 51 9.34 0.72 13.00
N GLY A 52 8.32 1.19 13.73
CA GLY A 52 8.52 2.11 14.85
C GLY A 52 9.38 1.50 15.94
N LEU A 53 9.13 0.24 16.31
CA LEU A 53 9.89 -0.47 17.33
C LEU A 53 11.34 -0.72 16.90
N VAL A 54 11.56 -1.20 15.67
CA VAL A 54 12.91 -1.41 15.13
C VAL A 54 13.71 -0.11 15.10
N TYR A 55 13.10 0.99 14.66
CA TYR A 55 13.76 2.29 14.64
C TYR A 55 14.11 2.80 16.03
N ALA A 56 13.19 2.67 16.99
CA ALA A 56 13.45 3.08 18.37
C ALA A 56 14.62 2.30 18.99
N ILE A 57 14.70 0.99 18.77
CA ILE A 57 15.83 0.16 19.19
C ILE A 57 17.13 0.63 18.53
N LEU A 58 17.13 0.87 17.21
CA LEU A 58 18.32 1.34 16.50
C LEU A 58 18.79 2.70 17.01
N MET A 59 17.88 3.62 17.32
CA MET A 59 18.22 4.93 17.87
C MET A 59 18.81 4.85 19.27
N MET A 60 18.34 3.91 20.10
CA MET A 60 18.95 3.64 21.40
C MET A 60 20.38 3.13 21.26
N LEU A 61 20.58 2.11 20.43
CA LEU A 61 21.91 1.55 20.17
C LEU A 61 22.87 2.59 19.59
N PHE A 62 22.37 3.46 18.70
CA PHE A 62 23.15 4.56 18.14
C PHE A 62 23.53 5.60 19.19
N GLY A 63 22.60 5.98 20.08
CA GLY A 63 22.85 6.87 21.20
C GLY A 63 24.00 6.38 22.08
N GLU A 64 23.93 5.13 22.53
CA GLU A 64 24.98 4.49 23.32
C GLU A 64 26.34 4.49 22.59
N LEU A 65 26.35 4.10 21.31
CA LEU A 65 27.55 4.10 20.48
C LEU A 65 28.17 5.51 20.39
N THR A 66 27.34 6.54 20.18
CA THR A 66 27.83 7.92 20.12
C THR A 66 28.35 8.41 21.48
N GLY A 67 27.68 8.08 22.58
CA GLY A 67 28.17 8.40 23.93
C GLY A 67 29.57 7.86 24.18
N VAL A 68 29.79 6.58 23.82
CA VAL A 68 31.11 5.93 23.91
C VAL A 68 32.15 6.59 23.01
N LEU A 69 31.80 6.92 21.77
CA LEU A 69 32.75 7.52 20.82
C LEU A 69 33.17 8.96 21.20
N PHE A 70 32.29 9.73 21.83
CA PHE A 70 32.55 11.14 22.17
C PHE A 70 32.85 11.38 23.65
N GLY A 71 32.86 10.33 24.49
CA GLY A 71 33.06 10.46 25.93
C GLY A 71 31.96 11.28 26.61
N ILE A 72 30.76 11.30 26.03
CA ILE A 72 29.59 11.96 26.59
C ILE A 72 28.84 10.90 27.39
N ASP A 73 28.58 11.18 28.66
CA ASP A 73 27.71 10.33 29.46
C ASP A 73 26.25 10.58 29.04
N ILE A 74 25.75 9.70 28.16
CA ILE A 74 24.36 9.69 27.70
C ILE A 74 23.61 8.59 28.44
N SER A 75 23.87 8.38 29.73
CA SER A 75 23.21 7.37 30.56
C SER A 75 21.69 7.51 30.47
N MET A 76 21.14 6.76 29.53
CA MET A 76 19.71 6.56 29.35
C MET A 76 19.34 5.44 30.30
N ASP A 77 19.06 5.79 31.55
CA ASP A 77 18.37 4.86 32.42
C ASP A 77 17.01 4.57 31.76
N PHE A 78 16.91 3.46 31.03
CA PHE A 78 15.69 3.07 30.33
C PHE A 78 14.51 2.90 31.31
N LEU A 79 14.82 2.59 32.57
CA LEU A 79 13.85 2.49 33.66
C LEU A 79 13.44 3.86 34.24
N SER A 80 14.18 4.93 33.93
CA SER A 80 13.81 6.29 34.32
C SER A 80 12.69 6.83 33.42
N LEU A 81 11.80 7.65 33.99
CA LEU A 81 10.74 8.35 33.26
C LEU A 81 11.26 9.11 32.02
N PRO A 82 12.40 9.84 32.07
CA PRO A 82 12.97 10.49 30.89
C PRO A 82 13.33 9.53 29.75
N GLY A 83 13.94 8.38 30.06
CA GLY A 83 14.34 7.38 29.06
C GLY A 83 13.14 6.71 28.37
N GLN A 84 12.10 6.38 29.14
CA GLN A 84 10.87 5.80 28.58
C GLN A 84 10.14 6.78 27.65
N VAL A 85 10.05 8.06 28.04
CA VAL A 85 9.39 9.08 27.22
C VAL A 85 10.13 9.26 25.89
N GLN A 86 11.47 9.27 25.89
CA GLN A 86 12.25 9.36 24.65
C GLN A 86 12.04 8.14 23.76
N PHE A 87 12.06 6.91 24.32
CA PHE A 87 11.79 5.68 23.57
C PHE A 87 10.43 5.71 22.87
N TRP A 88 9.37 5.97 23.64
CA TRP A 88 8.01 6.01 23.12
C TRP A 88 7.84 7.16 22.12
N GLY A 89 8.49 8.30 22.36
CA GLY A 89 8.53 9.44 21.44
C GLY A 89 9.09 9.05 20.06
N TYR A 90 10.23 8.36 20.02
CA TYR A 90 10.82 7.89 18.76
C TYR A 90 9.98 6.80 18.09
N ALA A 91 9.49 5.83 18.86
CA ALA A 91 8.65 4.75 18.34
C ALA A 91 7.36 5.29 17.70
N ILE A 92 6.65 6.20 18.38
CA ILE A 92 5.39 6.78 17.90
C ILE A 92 5.62 7.71 16.71
N SER A 93 6.60 8.62 16.79
CA SER A 93 6.85 9.58 15.72
C SER A 93 7.28 8.90 14.42
N PHE A 94 8.24 7.98 14.48
CA PHE A 94 8.72 7.27 13.30
C PHE A 94 7.73 6.22 12.81
N GLY A 95 7.17 5.41 13.72
CA GLY A 95 6.13 4.44 13.38
C GLY A 95 4.90 5.09 12.76
N GLY A 96 4.47 6.24 13.29
CA GLY A 96 3.39 7.06 12.75
C GLY A 96 3.72 7.65 11.38
N ALA A 97 4.91 8.24 11.20
CA ALA A 97 5.36 8.78 9.92
C ALA A 97 5.45 7.69 8.83
N MET A 98 6.05 6.54 9.14
CA MET A 98 6.15 5.40 8.23
C MET A 98 4.78 4.77 7.95
N GLY A 99 3.90 4.73 8.95
CA GLY A 99 2.50 4.39 8.78
C GLY A 99 1.86 5.28 7.73
N LEU A 100 1.90 6.61 7.90
CA LEU A 100 1.33 7.56 6.95
C LEU A 100 1.90 7.38 5.54
N ILE A 101 3.21 7.24 5.40
CA ILE A 101 3.86 6.94 4.12
C ILE A 101 3.28 5.64 3.54
N ASN A 102 3.22 4.55 4.30
CA ASN A 102 2.66 3.30 3.80
C ASN A 102 1.16 3.42 3.47
N LYS A 103 0.38 4.24 4.19
CA LYS A 103 -1.03 4.51 3.86
C LYS A 103 -1.17 5.28 2.55
N PHE A 104 -0.32 6.29 2.32
CA PHE A 104 -0.39 7.11 1.10
C PHE A 104 0.25 6.44 -0.12
N TYR A 105 1.28 5.63 0.08
CA TYR A 105 2.10 5.04 -0.98
C TYR A 105 1.94 3.53 -1.13
N GLY A 106 1.48 2.80 -0.12
CA GLY A 106 1.27 1.34 -0.15
C GLY A 106 0.19 0.92 -1.15
N TRP A 107 -0.84 1.75 -1.33
CA TRP A 107 -1.83 1.60 -2.40
C TRP A 107 -1.21 1.59 -3.81
N ARG A 108 -0.04 2.23 -3.99
CA ARG A 108 0.67 2.24 -5.28
C ARG A 108 1.39 0.94 -5.59
N LYS A 109 1.44 -0.04 -4.68
CA LYS A 109 1.83 -1.41 -5.02
C LYS A 109 0.69 -2.03 -5.83
N SER A 110 0.80 -1.85 -7.13
CA SER A 110 -0.21 -2.02 -8.20
C SER A 110 -1.16 -3.21 -8.05
N ALA A 111 -0.73 -4.36 -7.54
CA ALA A 111 -1.56 -5.55 -7.50
C ALA A 111 -2.81 -5.44 -6.60
N ALA A 112 -2.72 -4.77 -5.45
CA ALA A 112 -3.86 -4.64 -4.54
C ALA A 112 -4.91 -3.67 -5.10
N ALA A 113 -4.46 -2.52 -5.60
CA ALA A 113 -5.31 -1.54 -6.28
C ALA A 113 -5.97 -2.14 -7.53
N VAL A 114 -5.22 -2.91 -8.33
CA VAL A 114 -5.76 -3.64 -9.49
C VAL A 114 -6.89 -4.56 -9.07
N ARG A 115 -6.68 -5.40 -8.05
CA ARG A 115 -7.72 -6.31 -7.56
C ARG A 115 -8.92 -5.58 -6.97
N ALA A 116 -8.71 -4.47 -6.26
CA ALA A 116 -9.81 -3.67 -5.73
C ALA A 116 -10.65 -3.04 -6.85
N MET A 117 -10.00 -2.49 -7.88
CA MET A 117 -10.69 -1.92 -9.03
C MET A 117 -11.43 -2.98 -9.84
N ILE A 118 -10.82 -4.12 -10.11
CA ILE A 118 -11.50 -5.20 -10.85
C ILE A 118 -12.71 -5.74 -10.08
N ARG A 119 -12.59 -5.95 -8.75
CA ARG A 119 -13.74 -6.33 -7.90
C ARG A 119 -14.86 -5.30 -7.88
N ALA A 120 -14.51 -4.02 -7.99
CA ALA A 120 -15.47 -2.93 -8.12
C ALA A 120 -16.04 -2.80 -9.56
N GLY A 121 -15.65 -3.69 -10.48
CA GLY A 121 -16.10 -3.64 -11.88
C GLY A 121 -15.42 -2.54 -12.70
N LEU A 122 -14.22 -2.09 -12.32
CA LEU A 122 -13.53 -0.95 -12.93
C LEU A 122 -12.20 -1.38 -13.57
N CYS A 123 -11.88 -0.79 -14.72
CA CYS A 123 -10.60 -0.97 -15.39
C CYS A 123 -9.45 -0.32 -14.58
N PRO A 124 -8.41 -1.05 -14.14
CA PRO A 124 -7.26 -0.46 -13.44
C PRO A 124 -6.47 0.60 -14.23
N ALA A 125 -6.56 0.59 -15.57
CA ALA A 125 -5.84 1.54 -16.42
C ALA A 125 -6.57 2.89 -16.57
N CYS A 126 -7.90 2.90 -16.75
CA CYS A 126 -8.68 4.13 -17.02
C CYS A 126 -9.85 4.39 -16.06
N ALA A 127 -10.16 3.45 -15.16
CA ALA A 127 -11.31 3.44 -14.26
C ALA A 127 -12.70 3.40 -14.92
N TYR A 128 -12.79 3.06 -16.22
CA TYR A 128 -14.06 2.79 -16.88
C TYR A 128 -14.72 1.51 -16.34
N ARG A 129 -16.05 1.45 -16.32
CA ARG A 129 -16.80 0.26 -15.89
C ARG A 129 -16.65 -0.87 -16.89
N ILE A 130 -16.24 -2.05 -16.43
CA ILE A 130 -15.99 -3.25 -17.24
C ILE A 130 -16.80 -4.47 -16.75
N ASP A 131 -17.59 -4.33 -15.69
CA ASP A 131 -18.44 -5.39 -15.12
C ASP A 131 -19.55 -5.88 -16.05
N GLY A 132 -19.95 -5.08 -17.04
CA GLY A 132 -20.93 -5.46 -18.06
C GLY A 132 -20.33 -5.93 -19.39
N CYS A 133 -19.00 -6.00 -19.51
CA CYS A 133 -18.35 -6.37 -20.76
C CYS A 133 -18.21 -7.89 -20.87
N GLU A 134 -18.61 -8.48 -22.00
CA GLU A 134 -18.43 -9.91 -22.25
C GLU A 134 -16.93 -10.27 -22.31
N PRO A 135 -16.51 -11.36 -21.65
CA PRO A 135 -15.14 -11.85 -21.75
C PRO A 135 -14.85 -12.41 -23.15
N GLU A 136 -13.63 -12.19 -23.63
CA GLU A 136 -13.16 -12.85 -24.86
C GLU A 136 -12.84 -14.34 -24.62
N ALA A 137 -12.55 -15.08 -25.69
CA ALA A 137 -12.26 -16.52 -25.65
C ALA A 137 -11.05 -16.90 -24.76
N ASP A 138 -10.17 -15.94 -24.42
CA ASP A 138 -9.05 -16.11 -23.50
C ASP A 138 -9.43 -15.90 -22.01
N GLY A 139 -10.72 -15.67 -21.73
CA GLY A 139 -11.25 -15.39 -20.40
C GLY A 139 -10.93 -13.97 -19.90
N CYS A 140 -10.41 -13.09 -20.76
CA CYS A 140 -10.12 -11.70 -20.40
C CYS A 140 -11.25 -10.78 -20.85
N THR A 141 -11.62 -9.84 -19.99
CA THR A 141 -12.51 -8.73 -20.34
C THR A 141 -11.66 -7.57 -20.84
N VAL A 142 -11.92 -7.13 -22.07
CA VAL A 142 -11.24 -5.98 -22.68
C VAL A 142 -12.02 -4.71 -22.38
N CYS A 143 -11.32 -3.72 -21.82
CA CYS A 143 -11.90 -2.40 -21.58
C CYS A 143 -12.19 -1.70 -22.91
N PRO A 144 -13.43 -1.26 -23.19
CA PRO A 144 -13.77 -0.63 -24.46
C PRO A 144 -13.12 0.75 -24.65
N GLU A 145 -12.77 1.44 -23.55
CA GLU A 145 -12.16 2.77 -23.59
C GLU A 145 -10.66 2.72 -23.91
N CYS A 146 -9.88 1.95 -23.14
CA CYS A 146 -8.43 1.94 -23.27
C CYS A 146 -7.89 0.69 -23.95
N GLY A 147 -8.70 -0.35 -24.15
CA GLY A 147 -8.28 -1.62 -24.74
C GLY A 147 -7.45 -2.52 -23.82
N ALA A 148 -7.32 -2.20 -22.53
CA ALA A 148 -6.60 -3.04 -21.56
C ALA A 148 -7.41 -4.31 -21.23
N ALA A 149 -6.75 -5.44 -21.03
CA ALA A 149 -7.40 -6.74 -20.82
C ALA A 149 -7.19 -7.26 -19.38
N TRP A 150 -8.27 -7.63 -18.69
CA TRP A 150 -8.24 -8.06 -17.29
C TRP A 150 -9.00 -9.37 -17.08
N ARG A 151 -8.52 -10.23 -16.19
CA ARG A 151 -9.23 -11.44 -15.76
C ARG A 151 -10.14 -11.11 -14.58
N ILE A 152 -11.45 -11.05 -14.80
CA ILE A 152 -12.41 -10.65 -13.77
C ILE A 152 -12.72 -11.82 -12.82
N TYR A 153 -13.02 -13.00 -13.35
CA TYR A 153 -13.51 -14.15 -12.57
C TYR A 153 -12.47 -14.85 -11.70
N GLU A 154 -11.18 -14.63 -11.96
CA GLU A 154 -10.12 -15.27 -11.18
C GLU A 154 -9.97 -14.65 -9.77
N ILE A 155 -10.50 -13.44 -9.56
CA ILE A 155 -10.26 -12.64 -8.35
C ILE A 155 -11.23 -12.99 -7.20
N ASP A 156 -12.42 -13.49 -7.53
CA ASP A 156 -13.46 -13.79 -6.53
C ASP A 156 -13.40 -15.24 -6.01
N GLY A 157 -12.48 -16.07 -6.51
CA GLY A 157 -12.36 -17.47 -6.11
C GLY A 157 -13.52 -18.37 -6.57
N THR A 158 -14.54 -17.79 -7.22
CA THR A 158 -15.55 -18.51 -7.99
C THR A 158 -14.97 -18.87 -9.35
N THR A 159 -14.20 -19.95 -9.41
CA THR A 159 -13.98 -20.62 -10.69
C THR A 159 -15.35 -21.06 -11.20
N PRO A 160 -15.75 -20.73 -12.44
CA PRO A 160 -16.87 -21.41 -13.08
C PRO A 160 -16.53 -22.91 -13.02
N GLN A 161 -17.29 -23.68 -12.26
CA GLN A 161 -17.24 -25.13 -12.38
C GLN A 161 -17.95 -25.45 -13.70
N ASP A 162 -17.15 -25.84 -14.70
CA ASP A 162 -17.63 -26.42 -15.94
C ASP A 162 -18.54 -27.64 -15.68
#